data_AF-A3P6Z4-F1
#
_entry.id   AF-A3P6Z4-F1
#
_cell.length_a   1.000
_cell.length_b   1.000
_cell.length_c   1.000
_cell.angle_alpha   90.00
_cell.angle_beta   90.00
_cell.angle_gamma   90.00
#
_symmetry.space_group_name_H-M   'P 1'
#
loop_
_entity.id
_entity.type
_entity.pdbx_description
1 polymer ?
#
loop_
_entity_poly.entity_id
_entity_poly.type
_entity_poly.pdbx_seq_one_letter_code
_entity_poly.pdbx_strand_id
1 'polypeptide(L)'
;MNMHVDMGRALTVRDWPALEALAKTMPADAGAREMTDDDLRAAGVDRRVPEQKLGAAIDEFASLRLPDRIDGRFVDGRRANLTVFDDARVAVRGHARAQRNLLERLETELLGGTLDTAGDEGGIQPDPILQGLVDVIGQGKSDIDAYATIVEGLTKYFQSVADVMSKLQDYISAKDDKNMKIDGGKIKALIQQVIDHLPTMQLPKGADIARWRKELGDAVSISDSGVVTINPDKLIKMRDSLPPDGTVWDTARYQAWNTAFSGQKDNIQNDVQTLVEKYSHQNSNFDNLVKVLSGAISTLTDTAKSYLQI
;
A
#
# COMPACT_ATOMS: atom_id res chain seq x y z
N MET A 1 -12.60 -42.70 6.60
CA MET A 1 -12.90 -41.45 7.32
C MET A 1 -12.44 -40.31 6.43
N ASN A 2 -13.38 -39.67 5.72
CA ASN A 2 -13.07 -38.61 4.75
C ASN A 2 -12.80 -37.31 5.51
N MET A 3 -11.54 -36.86 5.55
CA MET A 3 -11.21 -35.49 5.93
C MET A 3 -11.47 -34.60 4.71
N HIS A 4 -12.63 -33.93 4.73
CA HIS A 4 -12.86 -32.74 3.92
C HIS A 4 -11.88 -31.66 4.42
N VAL A 5 -10.85 -31.36 3.65
CA VAL A 5 -10.03 -30.16 3.89
C VAL A 5 -10.83 -28.98 3.37
N ASP A 6 -11.14 -28.06 4.29
CA ASP A 6 -11.90 -26.84 4.07
C ASP A 6 -11.10 -25.92 3.12
N MET A 7 -11.35 -26.06 1.82
CA MET A 7 -10.73 -25.28 0.75
C MET A 7 -11.26 -23.84 0.80
N GLY A 8 -10.43 -22.89 1.23
CA GLY A 8 -10.75 -21.46 1.10
C GLY A 8 -10.52 -20.59 2.33
N ARG A 9 -9.71 -21.01 3.32
CA ARG A 9 -9.32 -20.10 4.41
C ARG A 9 -8.06 -19.32 4.02
N ALA A 10 -8.21 -18.00 3.89
CA ALA A 10 -7.10 -17.06 3.73
C ALA A 10 -6.08 -17.25 4.85
N LEU A 11 -4.78 -17.25 4.51
CA LEU A 11 -3.70 -17.15 5.49
C LEU A 11 -3.86 -15.84 6.26
N THR A 12 -4.36 -15.94 7.48
CA THR A 12 -4.45 -14.86 8.45
C THR A 12 -3.09 -14.64 9.10
N VAL A 13 -2.92 -13.52 9.81
CA VAL A 13 -1.73 -13.28 10.67
C VAL A 13 -1.48 -14.43 11.65
N ARG A 14 -2.51 -15.23 11.98
CA ARG A 14 -2.40 -16.44 12.81
C ARG A 14 -1.84 -17.66 12.09
N ASP A 15 -1.82 -17.69 10.77
CA ASP A 15 -1.32 -18.81 10.00
C ASP A 15 0.19 -18.67 9.72
N TRP A 16 0.75 -17.47 9.90
CA TRP A 16 2.21 -17.23 9.81
C TRP A 16 3.04 -18.03 10.82
N PRO A 17 2.67 -18.13 12.12
CA PRO A 17 3.35 -19.03 13.04
C PRO A 17 3.31 -20.50 12.61
N ALA A 18 2.25 -20.94 11.91
CA ALA A 18 2.16 -22.32 11.41
C ALA A 18 3.09 -22.55 10.22
N LEU A 19 3.19 -21.57 9.30
CA LEU A 19 4.18 -21.59 8.21
C LEU A 19 5.62 -21.49 8.74
N GLU A 20 5.87 -20.67 9.76
CA GLU A 20 7.18 -20.56 10.42
C GLU A 20 7.55 -21.83 11.18
N ALA A 21 6.57 -22.50 11.82
CA ALA A 21 6.75 -23.80 12.43
C ALA A 21 7.06 -24.87 11.37
N LEU A 22 6.37 -24.85 10.23
CA LEU A 22 6.66 -25.74 9.10
C LEU A 22 8.09 -25.55 8.59
N ALA A 23 8.52 -24.29 8.38
CA ALA A 23 9.88 -23.97 7.99
C ALA A 23 10.93 -24.48 9.00
N LYS A 24 10.67 -24.35 10.31
CA LYS A 24 11.54 -24.87 11.38
C LYS A 24 11.58 -26.40 11.45
N THR A 25 10.60 -27.10 10.90
CA THR A 25 10.62 -28.58 10.81
C THR A 25 11.37 -29.12 9.59
N MET A 26 11.75 -28.25 8.65
CA MET A 26 12.55 -28.68 7.49
C MET A 26 14.00 -28.90 7.94
N PRO A 27 14.67 -30.01 7.53
CA PRO A 27 16.03 -30.30 7.95
C PRO A 27 16.99 -29.21 7.49
N ALA A 28 17.66 -28.55 8.43
CA ALA A 28 18.61 -27.45 8.17
C ALA A 28 19.91 -27.88 7.45
N ASP A 29 20.03 -29.14 7.01
CA ASP A 29 21.30 -29.78 6.63
C ASP A 29 21.33 -30.35 5.20
N ALA A 30 20.36 -29.99 4.35
CA ALA A 30 20.49 -30.16 2.90
C ALA A 30 21.11 -28.87 2.35
N GLY A 31 22.32 -28.94 1.78
CA GLY A 31 23.23 -27.82 1.46
C GLY A 31 22.73 -26.81 0.43
N ALA A 32 21.54 -26.27 0.64
CA ALA A 32 20.86 -25.34 -0.21
C ALA A 32 20.76 -23.99 0.46
N ARG A 33 21.14 -22.98 -0.30
CA ARG A 33 21.18 -21.61 0.18
C ARG A 33 19.75 -21.09 0.29
N GLU A 34 19.27 -20.90 1.52
CA GLU A 34 18.09 -20.08 1.78
C GLU A 34 18.27 -18.72 1.09
N MET A 35 17.24 -18.29 0.36
CA MET A 35 17.30 -17.02 -0.35
C MET A 35 17.48 -15.87 0.64
N THR A 36 18.51 -15.06 0.45
CA THR A 36 18.83 -13.93 1.32
C THR A 36 18.18 -12.63 0.82
N ASP A 37 18.22 -11.56 1.62
CA ASP A 37 17.79 -10.23 1.17
C ASP A 37 18.63 -9.73 -0.02
N ASP A 38 19.88 -10.20 -0.15
CA ASP A 38 20.75 -9.87 -1.29
C ASP A 38 20.24 -10.56 -2.56
N ASP A 39 19.76 -11.80 -2.43
CA ASP A 39 19.19 -12.56 -3.54
C ASP A 39 17.86 -11.96 -4.00
N LEU A 40 17.01 -11.47 -3.06
CA LEU A 40 15.81 -10.69 -3.38
C LEU A 40 16.14 -9.44 -4.21
N ARG A 41 17.14 -8.67 -3.77
CA ARG A 41 17.57 -7.46 -4.47
C ARG A 41 18.16 -7.78 -5.84
N ALA A 42 18.94 -8.85 -5.96
CA ALA A 42 19.44 -9.34 -7.24
C ALA A 42 18.31 -9.77 -8.19
N ALA A 43 17.20 -10.28 -7.65
CA ALA A 43 15.98 -10.60 -8.40
C ALA A 43 15.12 -9.36 -8.76
N GLY A 44 15.54 -8.16 -8.36
CA GLY A 44 14.82 -6.89 -8.61
C GLY A 44 13.78 -6.54 -7.55
N VAL A 45 13.71 -7.30 -6.45
CA VAL A 45 12.79 -7.05 -5.33
C VAL A 45 13.55 -6.32 -4.23
N ASP A 46 13.44 -4.99 -4.21
CA ASP A 46 13.97 -4.14 -3.14
C ASP A 46 12.86 -3.25 -2.57
N ARG A 47 12.25 -3.71 -1.47
CA ARG A 47 11.16 -3.01 -0.78
C ARG A 47 11.53 -1.61 -0.28
N ARG A 48 12.83 -1.34 -0.09
CA ARG A 48 13.30 -0.03 0.41
C ARG A 48 13.02 1.07 -0.62
N VAL A 49 12.98 0.73 -1.90
CA VAL A 49 12.72 1.70 -2.99
C VAL A 49 11.32 2.30 -2.91
N PRO A 50 10.21 1.52 -2.95
CA PRO A 50 8.87 2.09 -2.82
C PRO A 50 8.66 2.73 -1.44
N GLU A 51 9.19 2.15 -0.37
CA GLU A 51 9.08 2.71 0.99
C GLU A 51 9.75 4.08 1.11
N GLN A 52 10.96 4.24 0.59
CA GLN A 52 11.65 5.53 0.57
C GLN A 52 10.90 6.57 -0.26
N LYS A 53 10.34 6.18 -1.40
CA LYS A 53 9.58 7.12 -2.26
C LYS A 53 8.24 7.50 -1.63
N LEU A 54 7.57 6.58 -0.94
CA LEU A 54 6.37 6.89 -0.14
C LEU A 54 6.71 7.83 1.03
N GLY A 55 7.83 7.58 1.72
CA GLY A 55 8.35 8.51 2.75
C GLY A 55 8.60 9.90 2.19
N ALA A 56 9.25 10.01 1.03
CA ALA A 56 9.47 11.30 0.37
C ALA A 56 8.16 12.02 0.01
N ALA A 57 7.11 11.29 -0.39
CA ALA A 57 5.79 11.88 -0.64
C ALA A 57 5.12 12.37 0.65
N ILE A 58 5.30 11.66 1.77
CA ILE A 58 4.84 12.10 3.10
C ILE A 58 5.58 13.37 3.52
N ASP A 59 6.90 13.44 3.35
CA ASP A 59 7.71 14.64 3.65
C ASP A 59 7.31 15.84 2.77
N GLU A 60 7.07 15.60 1.48
CA GLU A 60 6.61 16.61 0.54
C GLU A 60 5.23 17.14 0.95
N PHE A 61 4.34 16.26 1.37
CA PHE A 61 3.04 16.67 1.90
C PHE A 61 3.22 17.45 3.20
N ALA A 62 3.97 16.95 4.18
CA ALA A 62 4.18 17.59 5.48
C ALA A 62 4.76 19.01 5.36
N SER A 63 5.61 19.24 4.35
CA SER A 63 6.22 20.54 4.13
C SER A 63 5.30 21.58 3.49
N LEU A 64 4.14 21.19 2.93
CA LEU A 64 3.11 22.13 2.46
C LEU A 64 2.68 23.08 3.59
N ARG A 65 2.67 24.38 3.29
CA ARG A 65 2.22 25.42 4.21
C ARG A 65 1.36 26.42 3.46
N LEU A 66 0.29 26.87 4.10
CA LEU A 66 -0.49 27.99 3.61
C LEU A 66 0.27 29.30 3.81
N PRO A 67 -0.04 30.35 3.02
CA PRO A 67 0.47 31.69 3.30
C PRO A 67 0.12 32.10 4.73
N ASP A 68 0.94 32.94 5.33
CA ASP A 68 0.71 33.43 6.69
C ASP A 68 1.18 34.88 6.85
N ARG A 69 0.89 35.45 8.01
CA ARG A 69 1.43 36.74 8.42
C ARG A 69 2.18 36.62 9.74
N ILE A 70 3.49 36.84 9.66
CA ILE A 70 4.42 36.77 10.79
C ILE A 70 5.03 38.15 10.98
N ASP A 71 4.90 38.71 12.18
CA ASP A 71 5.40 40.05 12.54
C ASP A 71 4.98 41.16 11.56
N GLY A 72 3.72 41.09 11.09
CA GLY A 72 3.13 42.02 10.13
C GLY A 72 3.56 41.80 8.67
N ARG A 73 4.50 40.88 8.39
CA ARG A 73 4.95 40.56 7.04
C ARG A 73 4.16 39.37 6.48
N PHE A 74 3.74 39.49 5.22
CA PHE A 74 3.18 38.36 4.49
C PHE A 74 4.29 37.37 4.14
N VAL A 75 4.06 36.09 4.43
CA VAL A 75 4.95 34.98 4.14
C VAL A 75 4.22 34.06 3.17
N ASP A 76 4.81 33.86 1.99
CA ASP A 76 4.26 32.95 1.00
C ASP A 76 4.17 31.52 1.54
N GLY A 77 3.13 30.79 1.10
CA GLY A 77 3.02 29.37 1.37
C GLY A 77 4.05 28.55 0.60
N ARG A 78 4.17 27.27 0.95
CA ARG A 78 4.91 26.28 0.17
C ARG A 78 3.92 25.47 -0.65
N ARG A 79 4.04 25.51 -1.98
CA ARG A 79 3.30 24.66 -2.92
C ARG A 79 3.99 23.30 -3.06
N ALA A 80 3.21 22.28 -3.39
CA ALA A 80 3.70 20.91 -3.54
C ALA A 80 4.48 20.72 -4.83
N ASN A 81 5.57 19.97 -4.75
CA ASN A 81 6.17 19.30 -5.89
C ASN A 81 5.43 17.98 -6.16
N LEU A 82 4.43 18.02 -7.05
CA LEU A 82 3.57 16.87 -7.33
C LEU A 82 4.30 15.66 -7.93
N THR A 83 5.51 15.85 -8.50
CA THR A 83 6.29 14.75 -9.10
C THR A 83 6.76 13.74 -8.06
N VAL A 84 6.92 14.14 -6.79
CA VAL A 84 7.33 13.24 -5.71
C VAL A 84 6.30 12.14 -5.46
N PHE A 85 5.01 12.47 -5.63
CA PHE A 85 3.91 11.51 -5.50
C PHE A 85 3.84 10.56 -6.71
N ASP A 86 4.13 11.07 -7.91
CA ASP A 86 4.20 10.25 -9.12
C ASP A 86 5.33 9.22 -9.03
N ASP A 87 6.51 9.64 -8.56
CA ASP A 87 7.65 8.76 -8.28
C ASP A 87 7.28 7.62 -7.32
N ALA A 88 6.56 7.95 -6.23
CA ALA A 88 6.10 6.95 -5.26
C ALA A 88 5.16 5.92 -5.89
N ARG A 89 4.18 6.36 -6.68
CA ARG A 89 3.25 5.46 -7.39
C ARG A 89 3.94 4.58 -8.42
N VAL A 90 4.92 5.13 -9.14
CA VAL A 90 5.71 4.34 -10.10
C VAL A 90 6.54 3.29 -9.37
N ALA A 91 7.18 3.64 -8.26
CA ALA A 91 7.96 2.70 -7.46
C ALA A 91 7.11 1.55 -6.89
N VAL A 92 5.93 1.85 -6.34
CA VAL A 92 5.00 0.83 -5.82
C VAL A 92 4.56 -0.14 -6.92
N ARG A 93 4.18 0.38 -8.10
CA ARG A 93 3.82 -0.46 -9.26
C ARG A 93 5.00 -1.30 -9.76
N GLY A 94 6.19 -0.72 -9.80
CA GLY A 94 7.42 -1.42 -10.19
C GLY A 94 7.74 -2.57 -9.24
N HIS A 95 7.64 -2.32 -7.94
CA HIS A 95 7.88 -3.31 -6.90
C HIS A 95 6.87 -4.47 -6.95
N ALA A 96 5.57 -4.16 -7.07
CA ALA A 96 4.53 -5.18 -7.17
C ALA A 96 4.74 -6.12 -8.38
N ARG A 97 5.16 -5.57 -9.52
CA ARG A 97 5.53 -6.37 -10.70
C ARG A 97 6.74 -7.26 -10.44
N ALA A 98 7.79 -6.73 -9.79
CA ALA A 98 8.97 -7.51 -9.45
C ALA A 98 8.63 -8.67 -8.49
N GLN A 99 7.83 -8.41 -7.45
CA GLN A 99 7.34 -9.41 -6.51
C GLN A 99 6.52 -10.50 -7.22
N ARG A 100 5.60 -10.10 -8.10
CA ARG A 100 4.80 -11.03 -8.90
C ARG A 100 5.66 -11.92 -9.81
N ASN A 101 6.60 -11.32 -10.54
CA ASN A 101 7.51 -12.06 -11.41
C ASN A 101 8.40 -13.04 -10.63
N LEU A 102 8.71 -12.76 -9.36
CA LEU A 102 9.45 -13.68 -8.51
C LEU A 102 8.58 -14.86 -8.07
N LEU A 103 7.34 -14.62 -7.64
CA LEU A 103 6.40 -15.70 -7.31
C LEU A 103 6.07 -16.59 -8.51
N GLU A 104 5.91 -16.01 -9.71
CA GLU A 104 5.69 -16.78 -10.94
C GLU A 104 6.89 -17.68 -11.29
N ARG A 105 8.12 -17.22 -11.04
CA ARG A 105 9.33 -18.05 -11.19
C ARG A 105 9.36 -19.21 -10.20
N LEU A 106 9.07 -18.96 -8.93
CA LEU A 106 9.06 -19.99 -7.88
C LEU A 106 7.94 -21.01 -8.08
N GLU A 107 6.77 -20.56 -8.53
CA GLU A 107 5.67 -21.46 -8.93
C GLU A 107 6.09 -22.36 -10.09
N THR A 108 6.79 -21.81 -11.08
CA THR A 108 7.31 -22.58 -12.22
C THR A 108 8.35 -23.59 -11.75
N GLU A 109 9.23 -23.25 -10.80
CA GLU A 109 10.20 -24.19 -10.22
C GLU A 109 9.51 -25.32 -9.43
N LEU A 110 8.48 -24.99 -8.65
CA LEU A 110 7.67 -25.98 -7.89
C LEU A 110 6.93 -26.96 -8.81
N LEU A 111 6.32 -26.46 -9.88
CA LEU A 111 5.55 -27.28 -10.83
C LEU A 111 6.44 -28.00 -11.85
N GLY A 112 7.52 -27.36 -12.30
CA GLY A 112 8.48 -27.91 -13.26
C GLY A 112 9.30 -29.06 -12.67
N GLY A 113 9.52 -29.07 -11.35
CA GLY A 113 10.17 -30.18 -10.66
C GLY A 113 9.37 -31.49 -10.65
N THR A 114 8.07 -31.46 -10.98
CA THR A 114 7.19 -32.64 -10.88
C THR A 114 6.58 -33.12 -12.21
N LEU A 115 6.54 -32.29 -13.24
CA LEU A 115 5.92 -32.67 -14.53
C LEU A 115 6.81 -33.50 -15.45
N ASP A 116 8.14 -33.49 -15.29
CA ASP A 116 9.04 -34.27 -16.16
C ASP A 116 9.22 -35.75 -15.74
N THR A 117 8.67 -36.16 -14.59
CA THR A 117 8.77 -37.56 -14.10
C THR A 117 7.44 -38.30 -13.94
N ALA A 118 6.31 -37.59 -14.02
CA ALA A 118 4.98 -38.22 -14.00
C ALA A 118 4.42 -38.24 -15.43
N GLY A 119 4.80 -39.27 -16.18
CA GLY A 119 4.26 -39.53 -17.51
C GLY A 119 2.73 -39.58 -17.53
N ASP A 120 2.19 -39.20 -18.67
CA ASP A 120 0.76 -39.11 -19.07
C ASP A 120 -0.04 -40.42 -18.96
N GLU A 121 0.44 -41.40 -18.19
CA GLU A 121 -0.14 -42.73 -18.00
C GLU A 121 -0.33 -43.02 -16.50
N GLY A 122 -1.44 -42.55 -15.94
CA GLY A 122 -2.04 -43.16 -14.74
C GLY A 122 -2.08 -42.29 -13.48
N GLY A 123 -3.16 -41.53 -13.32
CA GLY A 123 -3.91 -41.35 -12.05
C GLY A 123 -3.20 -40.89 -10.76
N ILE A 124 -1.92 -40.53 -10.77
CA ILE A 124 -1.24 -40.03 -9.57
C ILE A 124 -1.80 -38.63 -9.25
N GLN A 125 -2.50 -38.51 -8.13
CA GLN A 125 -2.96 -37.21 -7.63
C GLN A 125 -1.74 -36.30 -7.40
N PRO A 126 -1.82 -34.99 -7.75
CA PRO A 126 -0.77 -34.03 -7.44
C PRO A 126 -0.40 -34.12 -5.95
N ASP A 127 0.89 -34.06 -5.63
CA ASP A 127 1.37 -34.06 -4.24
C ASP A 127 0.62 -32.96 -3.45
N PRO A 128 -0.12 -33.31 -2.38
CA PRO A 128 -0.88 -32.35 -1.59
C PRO A 128 -0.02 -31.20 -1.04
N ILE A 129 1.27 -31.44 -0.77
CA ILE A 129 2.19 -30.41 -0.30
C ILE A 129 2.46 -29.38 -1.40
N LEU A 130 2.67 -29.84 -2.64
CA LEU A 130 2.88 -28.95 -3.79
C LEU A 130 1.64 -28.10 -4.05
N GLN A 131 0.45 -28.69 -4.01
CA GLN A 131 -0.79 -27.93 -4.14
C GLN A 131 -0.93 -26.88 -3.03
N GLY A 132 -0.59 -27.23 -1.79
CA GLY A 132 -0.56 -26.27 -0.69
C GLY A 132 0.39 -25.10 -0.94
N LEU A 133 1.61 -25.35 -1.43
CA LEU A 133 2.57 -24.29 -1.78
C LEU A 133 2.07 -23.39 -2.93
N VAL A 134 1.42 -23.98 -3.93
CA VAL A 134 0.76 -23.22 -5.02
C VAL A 134 -0.36 -22.33 -4.48
N ASP A 135 -1.16 -22.82 -3.53
CA ASP A 135 -2.23 -22.02 -2.90
C ASP A 135 -1.64 -20.84 -2.11
N VAL A 136 -0.53 -21.06 -1.38
CA VAL A 136 0.20 -19.97 -0.69
C VAL A 136 0.73 -18.94 -1.69
N ILE A 137 1.28 -19.37 -2.82
CA ILE A 137 1.71 -18.46 -3.90
C ILE A 137 0.53 -17.67 -4.45
N GLY A 138 -0.61 -18.32 -4.68
CA GLY A 138 -1.85 -17.68 -5.12
C GLY A 138 -2.30 -16.58 -4.16
N GLN A 139 -2.27 -16.84 -2.86
CA GLN A 139 -2.56 -15.83 -1.84
C GLN A 139 -1.53 -14.70 -1.84
N GLY A 140 -0.24 -15.01 -1.99
CA GLY A 140 0.84 -14.02 -2.10
C GLY A 140 0.61 -13.06 -3.28
N LYS A 141 0.25 -13.59 -4.46
CA LYS A 141 -0.12 -12.80 -5.64
C LYS A 141 -1.31 -11.89 -5.38
N SER A 142 -2.36 -12.41 -4.74
CA SER A 142 -3.55 -11.63 -4.37
C SER A 142 -3.21 -10.47 -3.43
N ASP A 143 -2.41 -10.72 -2.39
CA ASP A 143 -2.03 -9.68 -1.43
C ASP A 143 -1.14 -8.61 -2.09
N ILE A 144 -0.22 -8.98 -3.00
CA ILE A 144 0.59 -8.02 -3.77
C ILE A 144 -0.31 -7.09 -4.60
N ASP A 145 -1.22 -7.67 -5.39
CA ASP A 145 -2.10 -6.90 -6.28
C ASP A 145 -3.03 -5.98 -5.48
N ALA A 146 -3.57 -6.47 -4.36
CA ALA A 146 -4.45 -5.70 -3.50
C ALA A 146 -3.72 -4.49 -2.88
N TYR A 147 -2.58 -4.70 -2.22
CA TYR A 147 -1.80 -3.61 -1.63
C TYR A 147 -1.30 -2.62 -2.68
N ALA A 148 -0.84 -3.09 -3.85
CA ALA A 148 -0.40 -2.21 -4.92
C ALA A 148 -1.54 -1.27 -5.39
N THR A 149 -2.74 -1.82 -5.57
CA THR A 149 -3.92 -1.04 -5.98
C THR A 149 -4.34 -0.04 -4.91
N ILE A 150 -4.36 -0.47 -3.64
CA ILE A 150 -4.75 0.39 -2.52
C ILE A 150 -3.76 1.55 -2.32
N VAL A 151 -2.46 1.25 -2.28
CA VAL A 151 -1.42 2.26 -2.09
C VAL A 151 -1.36 3.21 -3.29
N GLU A 152 -1.58 2.72 -4.51
CA GLU A 152 -1.67 3.59 -5.68
C GLU A 152 -2.85 4.58 -5.57
N GLY A 153 -4.04 4.10 -5.20
CA GLY A 153 -5.23 4.94 -5.06
C GLY A 153 -5.10 5.95 -3.92
N LEU A 154 -4.56 5.54 -2.77
CA LEU A 154 -4.29 6.43 -1.63
C LEU A 154 -3.23 7.49 -1.97
N THR A 155 -2.16 7.12 -2.69
CA THR A 155 -1.13 8.08 -3.11
C THR A 155 -1.70 9.07 -4.13
N LYS A 156 -2.61 8.63 -5.02
CA LYS A 156 -3.33 9.52 -5.94
C LYS A 156 -4.24 10.51 -5.21
N TYR A 157 -4.93 10.06 -4.15
CA TYR A 157 -5.68 10.94 -3.26
C TYR A 157 -4.75 11.91 -2.52
N PHE A 158 -3.63 11.43 -2.00
CA PHE A 158 -2.67 12.27 -1.30
C PHE A 158 -2.09 13.36 -2.19
N GLN A 159 -1.78 13.02 -3.45
CA GLN A 159 -1.38 13.97 -4.49
C GLN A 159 -2.49 14.99 -4.82
N SER A 160 -3.76 14.59 -4.90
CA SER A 160 -4.86 15.51 -5.19
C SER A 160 -5.11 16.50 -4.05
N VAL A 161 -4.93 16.07 -2.80
CA VAL A 161 -4.93 16.97 -1.63
C VAL A 161 -3.72 17.90 -1.68
N ALA A 162 -2.52 17.41 -2.01
CA ALA A 162 -1.34 18.27 -2.16
C ALA A 162 -1.52 19.35 -3.24
N ASP A 163 -2.13 18.97 -4.36
CA ASP A 163 -2.47 19.87 -5.47
C ASP A 163 -3.49 20.92 -5.03
N VAL A 164 -4.57 20.52 -4.32
CA VAL A 164 -5.57 21.46 -3.82
C VAL A 164 -4.98 22.46 -2.82
N MET A 165 -4.10 21.99 -1.92
CA MET A 165 -3.36 22.81 -0.96
C MET A 165 -2.44 23.83 -1.63
N SER A 166 -1.98 23.53 -2.85
CA SER A 166 -1.13 24.42 -3.64
C SER A 166 -1.97 25.46 -4.41
N LYS A 167 -3.05 25.01 -5.06
CA LYS A 167 -3.96 25.86 -5.84
C LYS A 167 -4.76 26.83 -4.98
N LEU A 168 -5.16 26.41 -3.78
CA LEU A 168 -5.96 27.28 -2.90
C LEU A 168 -5.19 28.53 -2.44
N GLN A 169 -3.85 28.52 -2.51
CA GLN A 169 -3.01 29.66 -2.13
C GLN A 169 -3.23 30.85 -3.07
N ASP A 170 -3.66 30.64 -4.31
CA ASP A 170 -4.03 31.71 -5.25
C ASP A 170 -5.25 32.52 -4.76
N TYR A 171 -6.01 31.98 -3.81
CA TYR A 171 -7.21 32.59 -3.23
C TYR A 171 -6.98 33.16 -1.83
N ILE A 172 -5.73 33.24 -1.39
CA ILE A 172 -5.32 33.81 -0.11
C ILE A 172 -4.28 34.90 -0.38
N SER A 173 -4.52 36.11 0.14
CA SER A 173 -3.61 37.25 -0.07
C SER A 173 -3.64 38.22 1.11
N ALA A 174 -2.57 38.99 1.26
CA ALA A 174 -2.58 40.17 2.14
C ALA A 174 -3.58 41.22 1.61
N LYS A 175 -4.48 41.72 2.47
CA LYS A 175 -5.40 42.81 2.10
C LYS A 175 -4.83 44.20 2.42
N ASP A 176 -4.20 44.30 3.58
CA ASP A 176 -3.51 45.47 4.13
C ASP A 176 -2.44 44.96 5.12
N ASP A 177 -1.90 45.79 6.02
CA ASP A 177 -0.83 45.40 6.97
C ASP A 177 -1.30 44.50 8.13
N LYS A 178 -2.61 44.36 8.36
CA LYS A 178 -3.17 43.63 9.51
C LYS A 178 -4.17 42.53 9.15
N ASN A 179 -4.67 42.55 7.92
CA ASN A 179 -5.72 41.68 7.45
C ASN A 179 -5.31 40.80 6.27
N MET A 180 -5.92 39.61 6.23
CA MET A 180 -5.82 38.62 5.18
C MET A 180 -7.15 38.57 4.42
N LYS A 181 -7.09 38.49 3.08
CA LYS A 181 -8.23 38.24 2.21
C LYS A 181 -8.24 36.76 1.82
N ILE A 182 -9.41 36.12 1.95
CA ILE A 182 -9.64 34.73 1.53
C ILE A 182 -10.89 34.65 0.64
N ASP A 183 -10.73 34.10 -0.57
CA ASP A 183 -11.84 33.78 -1.47
C ASP A 183 -12.31 32.33 -1.19
N GLY A 184 -12.96 32.12 -0.05
CA GLY A 184 -13.24 30.78 0.47
C GLY A 184 -14.27 29.96 -0.31
N GLY A 185 -15.19 30.59 -1.05
CA GLY A 185 -16.10 29.90 -1.97
C GLY A 185 -15.37 29.24 -3.14
N LYS A 186 -14.35 29.91 -3.70
CA LYS A 186 -13.48 29.32 -4.73
C LYS A 186 -12.66 28.15 -4.19
N ILE A 187 -12.18 28.25 -2.95
CA ILE A 187 -11.46 27.13 -2.30
C ILE A 187 -12.43 25.96 -2.04
N LYS A 188 -13.68 26.21 -1.63
CA LYS A 188 -14.70 25.16 -1.49
C LYS A 188 -14.90 24.40 -2.79
N ALA A 189 -14.93 25.09 -3.93
CA ALA A 189 -15.05 24.46 -5.25
C ALA A 189 -13.84 23.56 -5.58
N LEU A 190 -12.62 24.01 -5.25
CA LEU A 190 -11.41 23.19 -5.43
C LEU A 190 -11.45 21.91 -4.58
N ILE A 191 -11.84 22.00 -3.31
CA ILE A 191 -11.94 20.82 -2.42
C ILE A 191 -13.07 19.90 -2.88
N GLN A 192 -14.21 20.47 -3.30
CA GLN A 192 -15.34 19.68 -3.81
C GLN A 192 -14.94 18.90 -5.07
N GLN A 193 -14.16 19.50 -5.97
CA GLN A 193 -13.64 18.80 -7.14
C GLN A 193 -12.82 17.55 -6.77
N VAL A 194 -12.03 17.62 -5.69
CA VAL A 194 -11.29 16.45 -5.18
C VAL A 194 -12.25 15.39 -4.63
N ILE A 195 -13.24 15.79 -3.84
CA ILE A 195 -14.26 14.87 -3.27
C ILE A 195 -15.02 14.14 -4.38
N ASP A 196 -15.42 14.86 -5.43
CA ASP A 196 -16.20 14.31 -6.55
C ASP A 196 -15.41 13.31 -7.41
N HIS A 197 -14.07 13.39 -7.37
CA HIS A 197 -13.17 12.57 -8.18
C HIS A 197 -12.21 11.74 -7.32
N LEU A 198 -12.64 11.36 -6.11
CA LEU A 198 -11.83 10.50 -5.26
C LEU A 198 -11.50 9.18 -5.98
N PRO A 199 -10.25 8.70 -5.90
CA PRO A 199 -9.86 7.42 -6.48
C PRO A 199 -10.71 6.28 -5.91
N THR A 200 -11.22 5.44 -6.81
CA THR A 200 -11.81 4.15 -6.48
C THR A 200 -10.81 3.05 -6.79
N MET A 201 -10.79 2.01 -5.96
CA MET A 201 -9.88 0.88 -6.08
C MET A 201 -10.71 -0.41 -6.04
N GLN A 202 -10.18 -1.49 -6.60
CA GLN A 202 -10.86 -2.78 -6.64
C GLN A 202 -9.94 -3.86 -6.06
N LEU A 203 -10.41 -4.54 -5.02
CA LEU A 203 -9.71 -5.71 -4.50
C LEU A 203 -9.76 -6.86 -5.51
N PRO A 204 -8.73 -7.74 -5.53
CA PRO A 204 -8.75 -8.95 -6.33
C PRO A 204 -9.98 -9.82 -6.05
N LYS A 205 -10.40 -10.57 -7.06
CA LYS A 205 -11.51 -11.53 -6.92
C LYS A 205 -11.16 -12.58 -5.85
N GLY A 206 -12.10 -12.85 -4.95
CA GLY A 206 -11.90 -13.82 -3.87
C GLY A 206 -11.22 -13.25 -2.61
N ALA A 207 -10.91 -11.96 -2.57
CA ALA A 207 -10.38 -11.31 -1.38
C ALA A 207 -11.36 -11.42 -0.19
N ASP A 208 -10.83 -11.72 1.00
CA ASP A 208 -11.59 -11.67 2.25
C ASP A 208 -11.90 -10.22 2.64
N ILE A 209 -13.10 -9.76 2.30
CA ILE A 209 -13.54 -8.38 2.54
C ILE A 209 -13.53 -8.03 4.03
N ALA A 210 -13.82 -8.97 4.93
CA ALA A 210 -13.83 -8.71 6.36
C ALA A 210 -12.40 -8.46 6.88
N ARG A 211 -11.43 -9.26 6.41
CA ARG A 211 -9.99 -9.03 6.67
C ARG A 211 -9.59 -7.63 6.19
N TRP A 212 -9.90 -7.28 4.94
CA TRP A 212 -9.49 -5.99 4.37
C TRP A 212 -10.11 -4.77 5.05
N ARG A 213 -11.39 -4.84 5.46
CA ARG A 213 -12.03 -3.77 6.24
C ARG A 213 -11.31 -3.53 7.57
N LYS A 214 -10.94 -4.61 8.27
CA LYS A 214 -10.19 -4.51 9.52
C LYS A 214 -8.76 -4.02 9.29
N GLU A 215 -8.12 -4.48 8.21
CA GLU A 215 -6.75 -4.12 7.88
C GLU A 215 -6.63 -2.63 7.52
N LEU A 216 -7.50 -2.10 6.67
CA LEU A 216 -7.37 -0.71 6.19
C LEU A 216 -7.96 0.34 7.13
N GLY A 217 -8.82 -0.06 8.07
CA GLY A 217 -9.42 0.86 9.04
C GLY A 217 -10.47 1.79 8.42
N ASP A 218 -10.69 2.94 9.07
CA ASP A 218 -11.78 3.88 8.80
C ASP A 218 -11.45 4.98 7.78
N ALA A 219 -10.18 5.07 7.36
CA ALA A 219 -9.73 5.94 6.28
C ALA A 219 -10.36 5.55 4.93
N VAL A 220 -10.86 4.32 4.81
CA VAL A 220 -11.53 3.80 3.62
C VAL A 220 -12.82 3.07 3.99
N SER A 221 -13.67 2.84 2.99
CA SER A 221 -14.81 1.95 3.05
C SER A 221 -14.69 0.91 1.95
N ILE A 222 -15.11 -0.32 2.23
CA ILE A 222 -15.04 -1.43 1.27
C ILE A 222 -16.43 -2.00 1.08
N SER A 223 -16.95 -2.01 -0.15
CA SER A 223 -18.21 -2.68 -0.48
C SER A 223 -18.08 -4.20 -0.42
N ASP A 224 -19.19 -4.93 -0.38
CA ASP A 224 -19.16 -6.41 -0.45
C ASP A 224 -18.64 -6.93 -1.81
N SER A 225 -18.65 -6.10 -2.86
CA SER A 225 -18.04 -6.40 -4.16
C SER A 225 -16.53 -6.12 -4.22
N GLY A 226 -15.92 -5.69 -3.11
CA GLY A 226 -14.49 -5.39 -3.04
C GLY A 226 -14.08 -4.03 -3.60
N VAL A 227 -15.04 -3.12 -3.82
CA VAL A 227 -14.73 -1.73 -4.22
C VAL A 227 -14.29 -0.98 -2.97
N VAL A 228 -13.06 -0.47 -2.97
CA VAL A 228 -12.52 0.37 -1.91
C VAL A 228 -12.69 1.84 -2.29
N THR A 229 -13.29 2.63 -1.41
CA THR A 229 -13.49 4.07 -1.54
C THR A 229 -12.83 4.81 -0.37
N ILE A 230 -12.30 5.99 -0.63
CA ILE A 230 -11.65 6.81 0.41
C ILE A 230 -12.73 7.60 1.16
N ASN A 231 -12.63 7.66 2.48
CA ASN A 231 -13.56 8.42 3.30
C ASN A 231 -13.30 9.94 3.13
N PRO A 232 -14.28 10.73 2.64
CA PRO A 232 -14.10 12.15 2.37
C PRO A 232 -14.21 13.05 3.62
N ASP A 233 -14.40 12.49 4.82
CA ASP A 233 -14.75 13.24 6.03
C ASP A 233 -13.77 14.37 6.40
N LYS A 234 -12.46 14.16 6.25
CA LYS A 234 -11.44 15.19 6.50
C LYS A 234 -11.55 16.33 5.48
N LEU A 235 -11.75 16.01 4.20
CA LEU A 235 -11.97 17.02 3.14
C LEU A 235 -13.29 17.77 3.34
N ILE A 236 -14.35 17.10 3.80
CA ILE A 236 -15.62 17.73 4.14
C ILE A 236 -15.41 18.76 5.26
N LYS A 237 -14.69 18.39 6.34
CA LYS A 237 -14.36 19.33 7.43
C LYS A 237 -13.52 20.52 6.93
N MET A 238 -12.54 20.29 6.07
CA MET A 238 -11.75 21.35 5.44
C MET A 238 -12.61 22.29 4.60
N ARG A 239 -13.49 21.74 3.75
CA ARG A 239 -14.44 22.50 2.93
C ARG A 239 -15.38 23.34 3.78
N ASP A 240 -15.97 22.73 4.82
CA ASP A 240 -17.00 23.37 5.64
C ASP A 240 -16.40 24.43 6.59
N SER A 241 -15.09 24.37 6.87
CA SER A 241 -14.37 25.40 7.63
C SER A 241 -14.21 26.75 6.91
N LEU A 242 -14.41 26.79 5.59
CA LEU A 242 -14.11 27.95 4.76
C LEU A 242 -15.22 29.02 4.82
N PRO A 243 -14.84 30.30 4.81
CA PRO A 243 -15.79 31.41 4.72
C PRO A 243 -16.29 31.62 3.27
N PRO A 244 -17.24 32.54 3.02
CA PRO A 244 -17.58 32.95 1.65
C PRO A 244 -16.45 33.74 0.97
N ASP A 245 -16.59 33.97 -0.34
CA ASP A 245 -15.64 34.77 -1.13
C ASP A 245 -15.50 36.22 -0.66
N GLY A 246 -14.31 36.80 -0.85
CA GLY A 246 -14.05 38.18 -0.45
C GLY A 246 -13.97 38.42 1.05
N THR A 247 -13.93 37.36 1.87
CA THR A 247 -13.83 37.49 3.32
C THR A 247 -12.50 38.12 3.71
N VAL A 248 -12.56 39.12 4.60
CA VAL A 248 -11.39 39.77 5.18
C VAL A 248 -11.34 39.43 6.66
N TRP A 249 -10.24 38.83 7.09
CA TRP A 249 -9.99 38.45 8.48
C TRP A 249 -8.80 39.20 9.02
N ASP A 250 -8.86 39.56 10.30
CA ASP A 250 -7.65 39.91 11.04
C ASP A 250 -6.70 38.70 11.11
N THR A 251 -5.43 38.98 11.41
CA THR A 251 -4.39 37.95 11.47
C THR A 251 -4.72 36.84 12.48
N ALA A 252 -5.33 37.15 13.62
CA ALA A 252 -5.64 36.16 14.65
C ALA A 252 -6.74 35.18 14.18
N ARG A 253 -7.79 35.70 13.52
CA ARG A 253 -8.87 34.89 12.95
C ARG A 253 -8.38 34.03 11.79
N TYR A 254 -7.50 34.57 10.95
CA TYR A 254 -6.85 33.79 9.89
C TYR A 254 -6.00 32.66 10.47
N GLN A 255 -5.17 32.93 11.48
CA GLN A 255 -4.33 31.93 12.13
C GLN A 255 -5.15 30.83 12.82
N ALA A 256 -6.27 31.18 13.45
CA ALA A 256 -7.19 30.20 14.02
C ALA A 256 -7.76 29.25 12.95
N TRP A 257 -8.20 29.79 11.81
CA TRP A 257 -8.64 28.97 10.67
C TRP A 257 -7.51 28.13 10.09
N ASN A 258 -6.33 28.72 9.86
CA ASN A 258 -5.16 28.04 9.29
C ASN A 258 -4.72 26.86 10.17
N THR A 259 -4.76 27.03 11.50
CA THR A 259 -4.46 25.97 12.47
C THR A 259 -5.47 24.82 12.38
N ALA A 260 -6.78 25.14 12.34
CA ALA A 260 -7.82 24.13 12.22
C ALA A 260 -7.78 23.38 10.87
N PHE A 261 -7.50 24.11 9.79
CA PHE A 261 -7.37 23.57 8.44
C PHE A 261 -6.14 22.67 8.31
N SER A 262 -4.99 23.12 8.85
CA SER A 262 -3.76 22.33 8.94
C SER A 262 -3.93 21.08 9.80
N GLY A 263 -4.70 21.15 10.89
CA GLY A 263 -5.01 19.96 11.70
C GLY A 263 -5.77 18.87 10.91
N GLN A 264 -6.66 19.23 9.98
CA GLN A 264 -7.29 18.23 9.10
C GLN A 264 -6.32 17.68 8.04
N LYS A 265 -5.45 18.54 7.49
CA LYS A 265 -4.36 18.12 6.62
C LYS A 265 -3.45 17.10 7.34
N ASP A 266 -3.08 17.35 8.58
CA ASP A 266 -2.23 16.44 9.37
C ASP A 266 -2.93 15.12 9.65
N ASN A 267 -4.26 15.12 9.87
CA ASN A 267 -5.04 13.90 9.97
C ASN A 267 -4.99 13.07 8.68
N ILE A 268 -5.09 13.71 7.50
CA ILE A 268 -4.93 13.02 6.20
C ILE A 268 -3.53 12.41 6.07
N GLN A 269 -2.50 13.14 6.49
CA GLN A 269 -1.13 12.63 6.51
C GLN A 269 -1.00 11.38 7.40
N ASN A 270 -1.59 11.41 8.60
CA ASN A 270 -1.56 10.28 9.54
C ASN A 270 -2.27 9.04 8.97
N ASP A 271 -3.41 9.21 8.30
CA ASP A 271 -4.13 8.12 7.63
C ASP A 271 -3.24 7.47 6.56
N VAL A 272 -2.58 8.28 5.72
CA VAL A 272 -1.66 7.78 4.67
C VAL A 272 -0.42 7.11 5.28
N GLN A 273 0.19 7.71 6.30
CA GLN A 273 1.35 7.15 6.98
C GLN A 273 1.05 5.77 7.56
N THR A 274 -0.10 5.61 8.24
CA THR A 274 -0.54 4.32 8.79
C THR A 274 -0.67 3.26 7.71
N LEU A 275 -1.20 3.63 6.53
CA LEU A 275 -1.36 2.72 5.40
C LEU A 275 -0.02 2.37 4.74
N VAL A 276 0.94 3.30 4.72
CA VAL A 276 2.32 3.05 4.27
C VAL A 276 3.05 2.09 5.22
N GLU A 277 2.89 2.22 6.53
CA GLU A 277 3.44 1.29 7.51
C GLU A 277 2.87 -0.13 7.32
N LYS A 278 1.55 -0.24 7.08
CA LYS A 278 0.89 -1.53 6.73
C LYS A 278 1.42 -2.12 5.42
N TYR A 279 1.69 -1.30 4.42
CA TYR A 279 2.31 -1.73 3.17
C TYR A 279 3.74 -2.24 3.37
N SER A 280 4.55 -1.55 4.19
CA SER A 280 5.91 -2.02 4.53
C SER A 280 5.88 -3.35 5.31
N HIS A 281 4.91 -3.51 6.21
CA HIS A 281 4.67 -4.80 6.86
C HIS A 281 4.30 -5.90 5.84
N GLN A 282 3.47 -5.60 4.84
CA GLN A 282 3.19 -6.55 3.76
C GLN A 282 4.45 -6.89 2.94
N ASN A 283 5.30 -5.92 2.64
CA ASN A 283 6.57 -6.20 1.96
C ASN A 283 7.46 -7.13 2.80
N SER A 284 7.49 -6.93 4.12
CA SER A 284 8.17 -7.84 5.06
C SER A 284 7.61 -9.26 4.99
N ASN A 285 6.28 -9.40 4.95
CA ASN A 285 5.62 -10.70 4.84
C ASN A 285 5.93 -11.37 3.50
N PHE A 286 6.02 -10.60 2.42
CA PHE A 286 6.45 -11.11 1.13
C PHE A 286 7.88 -11.65 1.17
N ASP A 287 8.83 -10.89 1.72
CA ASP A 287 10.23 -11.34 1.81
C ASP A 287 10.33 -12.66 2.58
N ASN A 288 9.60 -12.77 3.69
CA ASN A 288 9.52 -14.01 4.47
C ASN A 288 8.84 -15.15 3.70
N LEU A 289 7.75 -14.86 2.98
CA LEU A 289 7.07 -15.84 2.13
C LEU A 289 8.05 -16.46 1.14
N VAL A 290 8.81 -15.62 0.42
CA VAL A 290 9.71 -16.13 -0.61
C VAL A 290 10.84 -16.96 0.00
N LYS A 291 11.38 -16.55 1.15
CA LYS A 291 12.38 -17.34 1.89
C LYS A 291 11.85 -18.74 2.24
N VAL A 292 10.63 -18.82 2.77
CA VAL A 292 9.98 -20.10 3.10
C VAL A 292 9.74 -20.94 1.85
N LEU A 293 9.23 -20.35 0.77
CA LEU A 293 9.01 -21.06 -0.50
C LEU A 293 10.32 -21.59 -1.08
N SER A 294 11.40 -20.79 -1.04
CA SER A 294 12.72 -21.19 -1.52
C SER A 294 13.29 -22.36 -0.70
N GLY A 295 13.20 -22.31 0.63
CA GLY A 295 13.60 -23.42 1.50
C GLY A 295 12.78 -24.69 1.25
N ALA A 296 11.48 -24.54 0.99
CA ALA A 296 10.59 -25.66 0.65
C ALA A 296 10.96 -26.29 -0.70
N ILE A 297 11.17 -25.49 -1.76
CA ILE A 297 11.62 -25.95 -3.07
C ILE A 297 12.90 -26.78 -2.92
N SER A 298 13.86 -26.27 -2.14
CA SER A 298 15.11 -27.00 -2.01
C SER A 298 14.97 -28.31 -1.23
N THR A 299 14.19 -28.31 -0.15
CA THR A 299 13.95 -29.53 0.62
C THR A 299 13.29 -30.61 -0.25
N LEU A 300 12.29 -30.22 -1.06
CA LEU A 300 11.62 -31.11 -2.01
C LEU A 300 12.59 -31.62 -3.09
N THR A 301 13.45 -30.73 -3.60
CA THR A 301 14.47 -31.07 -4.60
C THR A 301 15.49 -32.07 -4.05
N ASP A 302 16.00 -31.86 -2.84
CA ASP A 302 17.00 -32.74 -2.23
C ASP A 302 16.39 -34.08 -1.81
N THR A 303 15.12 -34.06 -1.37
CA THR A 303 14.34 -35.27 -1.12
C THR A 303 14.16 -36.07 -2.42
N ALA A 304 13.79 -35.43 -3.53
CA ALA A 304 13.66 -36.08 -4.84
C ALA A 304 15.00 -36.66 -5.33
N LYS A 305 16.11 -35.92 -5.19
CA LYS A 305 17.45 -36.45 -5.49
C LYS A 305 17.79 -37.67 -4.63
N SER A 306 17.47 -37.64 -3.34
CA SER A 306 17.76 -38.76 -2.43
C SER A 306 17.04 -40.05 -2.83
N TYR A 307 15.80 -39.94 -3.35
CA TYR A 307 15.05 -41.07 -3.88
C TYR A 307 15.62 -41.62 -5.20
N LEU A 308 16.26 -40.75 -6.00
CA LEU A 308 16.92 -41.14 -7.25
C LEU A 308 18.34 -41.69 -7.06
N GLN A 309 18.92 -41.61 -5.86
CA GLN A 309 20.29 -42.07 -5.54
C GLN A 309 20.34 -43.46 -4.87
N ILE A 310 19.37 -44.34 -5.18
CA ILE A 310 19.49 -45.81 -4.97
C ILE A 310 20.15 -46.42 -6.20
#